data_AF-A0A950XS34-F1
#
_entry.id   AF-A0A950XS34-F1
#
_cell.length_a   1.000
_cell.length_b   1.000
_cell.length_c   1.000
_cell.angle_alpha   90.00
_cell.angle_beta   90.00
_cell.angle_gamma   90.00
#
_symmetry.space_group_name_H-M   'P 1'
#
loop_
_entity.id
_entity.type
_entity.pdbx_description
1 polymer ?
#
loop_
_entity_poly.entity_id
_entity_poly.type
_entity_poly.pdbx_seq_one_letter_code
_entity_poly.pdbx_strand_id
1 'polypeptide(L)'
;MGQVISSASMSLDGYIAKADNTIGHLFDWLQNGDVEFPTASPDITLHLTAPSATYLNQWVTGLAALVCGRTLFDFTGGWGGRHTLDVPVVVVTHQVPTDWFEAHAQAPFHFVTDGVAAAVALARTIAGERNVAVTA
;
A
#
# COMPACT_ATOMS: atom_id res chain seq x y z
N MET A 1 10.53 1.17 -18.60
CA MET A 1 10.62 0.81 -17.17
C MET A 1 9.78 1.79 -16.36
N GLY A 2 8.85 1.29 -15.56
CA GLY A 2 7.94 2.11 -14.75
C GLY A 2 8.63 2.93 -13.66
N GLN A 3 7.92 3.91 -13.12
CA GLN A 3 8.41 4.79 -12.05
C GLN A 3 8.31 4.11 -10.68
N VAL A 4 9.16 4.55 -9.75
CA VAL A 4 9.02 4.26 -8.31
C VAL A 4 8.50 5.54 -7.68
N ILE A 5 7.30 5.50 -7.13
CA ILE A 5 6.54 6.67 -6.68
C ILE A 5 6.28 6.54 -5.19
N SER A 6 6.54 7.59 -4.42
CA SER A 6 6.06 7.68 -3.04
C SER A 6 4.79 8.53 -3.02
N SER A 7 3.75 8.06 -2.33
CA SER A 7 2.52 8.82 -2.10
C SER A 7 2.12 8.65 -0.63
N ALA A 8 1.82 9.75 0.05
CA ALA A 8 1.51 9.78 1.47
C ALA A 8 0.51 10.91 1.76
N SER A 9 -0.37 10.69 2.74
CA SER A 9 -1.08 11.79 3.40
C SER A 9 -0.28 12.21 4.63
N MET A 10 -0.07 13.51 4.80
CA MET A 10 0.86 14.06 5.78
C MET A 10 0.26 15.32 6.42
N SER A 11 0.50 15.50 7.72
CA SER A 11 0.17 16.73 8.44
C SER A 11 1.08 17.88 8.00
N LEU A 12 0.66 19.12 8.23
CA LEU A 12 1.44 20.30 7.81
C LEU A 12 2.85 20.35 8.42
N ASP A 13 3.01 19.78 9.61
CA ASP A 13 4.27 19.67 10.36
C ASP A 13 5.08 18.41 10.06
N GLY A 14 4.66 17.59 9.09
CA GLY A 14 5.50 16.54 8.49
C GLY A 14 5.29 15.12 9.03
N TYR A 15 4.16 14.82 9.68
CA TYR A 15 3.86 13.50 10.23
C TYR A 15 2.84 12.73 9.37
N ILE A 16 3.10 11.44 9.15
CA ILE A 16 2.23 10.53 8.39
C ILE A 16 1.35 9.62 9.28
N ALA A 17 1.64 9.59 10.58
CA ALA A 17 0.90 8.84 11.58
C ALA A 17 1.15 9.44 12.98
N LYS A 18 0.30 9.10 13.94
CA LYS A 18 0.51 9.39 15.36
C LYS A 18 1.53 8.43 15.98
N ALA A 19 1.93 8.69 17.22
CA ALA A 19 2.89 7.86 17.95
C ALA A 19 2.45 6.40 18.17
N ASP A 20 1.14 6.14 18.13
CA ASP A 20 0.54 4.81 18.22
C ASP A 20 0.27 4.16 16.84
N ASN A 21 0.86 4.72 15.77
CA ASN A 21 0.63 4.39 14.36
C ASN A 21 -0.79 4.65 13.83
N THR A 22 -1.70 5.21 14.62
CA THR A 22 -3.01 5.59 14.08
C THR A 22 -2.88 6.81 13.15
N ILE A 23 -3.64 6.80 12.06
CA ILE A 23 -3.57 7.83 11.00
C ILE A 23 -4.37 9.11 11.31
N GLY A 24 -5.31 9.05 12.27
CA GLY A 24 -6.19 10.17 12.58
C GLY A 24 -6.92 10.72 11.34
N HIS A 25 -7.01 12.04 11.24
CA HIS A 25 -7.73 12.74 10.17
C HIS A 25 -7.03 12.72 8.81
N LEU A 26 -5.82 12.17 8.70
CA LEU A 26 -5.03 12.20 7.46
C LEU A 26 -5.74 11.48 6.29
N PHE A 27 -6.65 10.56 6.58
CA PHE A 27 -7.36 9.74 5.59
C PHE A 27 -8.84 10.12 5.46
N ASP A 28 -9.31 11.18 6.15
CA ASP A 28 -10.71 11.62 6.09
C ASP A 28 -11.13 11.99 4.65
N TRP A 29 -10.18 12.42 3.82
CA TRP A 29 -10.43 12.72 2.41
C TRP A 29 -10.86 11.50 1.58
N LEU A 30 -10.62 10.28 2.06
CA LEU A 30 -11.09 9.06 1.39
C LEU A 30 -12.61 8.83 1.57
N GLN A 31 -13.28 9.62 2.41
CA GLN A 31 -14.69 9.51 2.74
C GLN A 31 -15.41 10.88 2.68
N ASN A 32 -14.88 11.84 1.90
CA ASN A 32 -15.35 13.23 1.90
C ASN A 32 -16.21 13.63 0.68
N GLY A 33 -16.61 12.69 -0.17
CA GLY A 33 -17.46 12.97 -1.33
C GLY A 33 -18.57 11.95 -1.54
N ASP A 34 -19.17 11.99 -2.71
CA ASP A 34 -20.35 11.20 -3.09
C ASP A 34 -20.05 10.16 -4.19
N VAL A 35 -18.85 10.16 -4.76
CA VAL A 35 -18.45 9.17 -5.76
C VAL A 35 -17.95 7.91 -5.05
N GLU A 36 -18.70 6.83 -5.18
CA GLU A 36 -18.27 5.50 -4.73
C GLU A 36 -17.06 5.02 -5.53
N PHE A 37 -16.01 4.60 -4.82
CA PHE A 37 -14.83 3.97 -5.38
C PHE A 37 -14.60 2.62 -4.67
N PRO A 38 -15.00 1.49 -5.29
CA PRO A 38 -14.83 0.18 -4.68
C PRO A 38 -13.36 -0.23 -4.65
N THR A 39 -12.98 -0.99 -3.62
CA THR A 39 -11.63 -1.57 -3.51
C THR A 39 -11.67 -3.09 -3.69
N ALA A 40 -10.51 -3.74 -3.70
CA ALA A 40 -10.41 -5.19 -3.74
C ALA A 40 -10.90 -5.86 -2.44
N SER A 41 -11.02 -5.08 -1.37
CA SER A 41 -11.60 -5.50 -0.09
C SER A 41 -13.09 -5.12 -0.08
N PRO A 42 -14.02 -6.09 -0.07
CA PRO A 42 -15.45 -5.82 -0.23
C PRO A 42 -16.04 -4.97 0.91
N ASP A 43 -15.43 -5.01 2.08
CA ASP A 43 -15.86 -4.24 3.25
C ASP A 43 -15.32 -2.79 3.25
N ILE A 44 -14.50 -2.41 2.26
CA ILE A 44 -13.89 -1.08 2.16
C ILE A 44 -14.28 -0.46 0.82
N THR A 45 -15.24 0.45 0.87
CA THR A 45 -15.60 1.37 -0.22
C THR A 45 -15.20 2.79 0.18
N LEU A 46 -14.52 3.48 -0.72
CA LEU A 46 -14.15 4.89 -0.54
C LEU A 46 -15.25 5.78 -1.11
N HIS A 47 -15.42 6.97 -0.53
CA HIS A 47 -16.36 7.99 -1.01
C HIS A 47 -15.61 9.28 -1.27
N LEU A 48 -15.36 9.55 -2.55
CA LEU A 48 -14.44 10.58 -2.99
C LEU A 48 -15.19 11.73 -3.67
N THR A 49 -14.61 12.93 -3.65
CA THR A 49 -15.03 13.97 -4.59
C THR A 49 -14.66 13.55 -6.02
N ALA A 50 -15.39 14.04 -7.03
CA ALA A 50 -15.09 13.70 -8.43
C ALA A 50 -13.61 13.98 -8.86
N PRO A 51 -12.97 15.10 -8.45
CA PRO A 51 -11.55 15.30 -8.72
C PRO A 51 -10.65 14.24 -8.06
N SER A 52 -10.91 13.90 -6.79
CA SER A 52 -10.14 12.88 -6.06
C SER A 52 -10.33 11.48 -6.65
N ALA A 53 -11.54 11.14 -7.08
CA ALA A 53 -11.82 9.87 -7.77
C ALA A 53 -11.05 9.77 -9.09
N THR A 54 -11.01 10.85 -9.87
CA THR A 54 -10.25 10.92 -11.14
C THR A 54 -8.76 10.71 -10.89
N TYR A 55 -8.20 11.44 -9.92
CA TYR A 55 -6.80 11.31 -9.52
C TYR A 55 -6.48 9.89 -9.04
N LEU A 56 -7.27 9.34 -8.12
CA LEU A 56 -7.02 8.02 -7.53
C LEU A 56 -7.12 6.92 -8.59
N ASN A 57 -8.11 6.98 -9.49
CA ASN A 57 -8.23 6.02 -10.58
C ASN A 57 -6.99 6.02 -11.50
N GLN A 58 -6.50 7.21 -11.89
CA GLN A 58 -5.29 7.34 -12.70
C GLN A 58 -4.06 6.77 -12.00
N TRP A 59 -3.93 7.00 -10.69
CA TRP A 59 -2.84 6.48 -9.90
C TRP A 59 -2.91 4.96 -9.76
N VAL A 60 -4.04 4.40 -9.31
CA VAL A 60 -4.22 2.95 -9.08
C VAL A 60 -4.05 2.15 -10.36
N THR A 61 -4.62 2.59 -11.49
CA THR A 61 -4.53 1.86 -12.76
C THR A 61 -3.09 1.74 -13.28
N GLY A 62 -2.21 2.66 -12.90
CA GLY A 62 -0.79 2.64 -13.26
C GLY A 62 0.08 1.75 -12.37
N LEU A 63 -0.41 1.28 -11.22
CA LEU A 63 0.36 0.50 -10.25
C LEU A 63 0.36 -1.00 -10.56
N ALA A 64 1.44 -1.66 -10.18
CA ALA A 64 1.59 -3.11 -10.30
C ALA A 64 2.26 -3.80 -9.12
N ALA A 65 2.89 -3.05 -8.22
CA ALA A 65 3.45 -3.58 -6.97
C ALA A 65 3.57 -2.46 -5.93
N LEU A 66 3.49 -2.85 -4.66
CA LEU A 66 3.72 -1.97 -3.51
C LEU A 66 5.00 -2.39 -2.79
N VAL A 67 5.68 -1.41 -2.19
CA VAL A 67 6.74 -1.63 -1.21
C VAL A 67 6.30 -1.00 0.11
N CYS A 68 6.33 -1.76 1.19
CA CYS A 68 6.03 -1.26 2.54
C CYS A 68 7.06 -1.71 3.57
N GLY A 69 7.11 -1.03 4.71
CA GLY A 69 7.89 -1.45 5.86
C GLY A 69 7.12 -2.43 6.76
N ARG A 70 7.85 -3.12 7.62
CA ARG A 70 7.29 -4.08 8.58
C ARG A 70 6.21 -3.47 9.49
N THR A 71 6.39 -2.24 9.97
CA THR A 71 5.43 -1.58 10.87
C THR A 71 4.04 -1.43 10.23
N LEU A 72 3.99 -0.98 8.97
CA LEU A 72 2.72 -0.82 8.25
C LEU A 72 2.06 -2.19 8.01
N PHE A 73 2.85 -3.18 7.61
CA PHE A 73 2.37 -4.55 7.44
C PHE A 73 1.73 -5.11 8.73
N ASP A 74 2.37 -4.93 9.88
CA ASP A 74 1.84 -5.41 11.16
C ASP A 74 0.58 -4.65 11.56
N PHE A 75 0.56 -3.32 11.38
CA PHE A 75 -0.59 -2.48 11.71
C PHE A 75 -1.85 -2.88 10.92
N THR A 76 -1.69 -3.27 9.65
CA THR A 76 -2.81 -3.71 8.79
C THR A 76 -3.11 -5.21 8.88
N GLY A 77 -2.35 -5.97 9.68
CA GLY A 77 -2.42 -7.43 9.72
C GLY A 77 -2.15 -8.08 8.35
N GLY A 78 -1.33 -7.43 7.50
CA GLY A 78 -1.09 -7.84 6.13
C GLY A 78 -2.33 -7.80 5.24
N TRP A 79 -3.33 -6.96 5.58
CA TRP A 79 -4.61 -6.87 4.87
C TRP A 79 -5.32 -8.21 4.66
N GLY A 80 -5.11 -9.18 5.57
CA GLY A 80 -5.67 -10.53 5.43
C GLY A 80 -5.18 -11.28 4.19
N GLY A 81 -4.01 -10.92 3.65
CA GLY A 81 -3.42 -11.56 2.47
C GLY A 81 -3.82 -10.94 1.13
N ARG A 82 -4.63 -9.87 1.10
CA ARG A 82 -4.98 -9.15 -0.13
C ARG A 82 -5.07 -7.64 0.12
N HIS A 83 -4.14 -6.89 -0.46
CA HIS A 83 -4.18 -5.42 -0.37
C HIS A 83 -5.42 -4.85 -1.07
N THR A 84 -5.96 -3.74 -0.57
CA THR A 84 -7.15 -3.05 -1.12
C THR A 84 -7.00 -2.61 -2.58
N LEU A 85 -5.77 -2.52 -3.09
CA LEU A 85 -5.44 -2.14 -4.47
C LEU A 85 -5.24 -3.33 -5.42
N ASP A 86 -5.40 -4.57 -4.92
CA ASP A 86 -5.24 -5.81 -5.69
C ASP A 86 -3.90 -5.99 -6.42
N VAL A 87 -2.81 -5.54 -5.80
CA VAL A 87 -1.45 -5.69 -6.35
C VAL A 87 -0.53 -6.38 -5.33
N PRO A 88 0.52 -7.11 -5.78
CA PRO A 88 1.51 -7.69 -4.89
C PRO A 88 2.18 -6.67 -3.98
N VAL A 89 2.57 -7.11 -2.77
CA VAL A 89 3.21 -6.27 -1.76
C VAL A 89 4.58 -6.84 -1.41
N VAL A 90 5.62 -6.00 -1.49
CA VAL A 90 6.97 -6.33 -1.04
C VAL A 90 7.21 -5.67 0.32
N VAL A 91 7.37 -6.47 1.36
CA VAL A 91 7.57 -6.02 2.74
C VAL A 91 9.06 -6.02 3.07
N VAL A 92 9.60 -4.85 3.40
CA VAL A 92 10.97 -4.70 3.91
C VAL A 92 10.97 -5.00 5.41
N THR A 93 11.70 -6.04 5.81
CA THR A 93 11.75 -6.51 7.21
C THR A 93 13.08 -7.17 7.52
N HIS A 94 13.56 -7.10 8.75
CA HIS A 94 14.73 -7.88 9.17
C HIS A 94 14.40 -9.36 9.43
N GLN A 95 13.13 -9.67 9.71
CA GLN A 95 12.65 -11.01 10.04
C GLN A 95 11.34 -11.29 9.32
N VAL A 96 11.28 -12.42 8.63
CA VAL A 96 10.07 -12.90 7.95
C VAL A 96 9.04 -13.36 9.01
N PRO A 97 7.78 -12.92 8.96
CA PRO A 97 6.73 -13.44 9.82
C PRO A 97 6.29 -14.82 9.32
N THR A 98 7.00 -15.87 9.73
CA THR A 98 6.77 -17.26 9.28
C THR A 98 5.33 -17.70 9.52
N ASP A 99 4.78 -17.46 10.71
CA ASP A 99 3.42 -17.88 11.07
C ASP A 99 2.37 -17.24 10.15
N TRP A 100 2.54 -15.94 9.84
CA TRP A 100 1.64 -15.25 8.91
C TRP A 100 1.82 -15.77 7.48
N PHE A 101 3.06 -15.99 7.05
CA PHE A 101 3.38 -16.49 5.71
C PHE A 101 2.79 -17.89 5.49
N GLU A 102 2.90 -18.78 6.47
CA GLU A 102 2.31 -20.13 6.43
C GLU A 102 0.78 -20.08 6.39
N ALA A 103 0.16 -19.21 7.20
CA ALA A 103 -1.29 -19.01 7.20
C ALA A 103 -1.82 -18.39 5.90
N HIS A 104 -0.97 -17.67 5.16
CA HIS A 104 -1.32 -16.96 3.91
C HIS A 104 -0.42 -17.38 2.74
N ALA A 105 -0.13 -18.67 2.60
CA ALA A 105 0.85 -19.19 1.64
C ALA A 105 0.59 -18.82 0.16
N GLN A 106 -0.64 -18.42 -0.18
CA GLN A 106 -1.03 -17.99 -1.54
C GLN A 106 -1.15 -16.47 -1.68
N ALA A 107 -0.95 -15.70 -0.60
CA ALA A 107 -1.01 -14.25 -0.66
C ALA A 107 0.18 -13.71 -1.48
N PRO A 108 -0.04 -12.70 -2.35
CA PRO A 108 1.01 -12.12 -3.18
C PRO A 108 1.91 -11.16 -2.37
N PHE A 109 2.45 -11.66 -1.26
CA PHE A 109 3.34 -10.94 -0.35
C PHE A 109 4.74 -11.51 -0.43
N HIS A 110 5.72 -10.63 -0.56
CA HIS A 110 7.14 -10.97 -0.65
C HIS A 110 7.89 -10.29 0.49
N PHE A 111 8.57 -11.06 1.33
CA PHE A 111 9.36 -10.51 2.44
C PHE A 111 10.83 -10.40 2.05
N VAL A 112 11.41 -9.21 2.17
CA VAL A 112 12.80 -8.94 1.77
C VAL A 112 13.60 -8.46 2.99
N THR A 113 14.71 -9.16 3.26
CA THR A 113 15.63 -8.91 4.37
C THR A 113 16.86 -8.10 4.00
N ASP A 114 17.17 -7.98 2.72
CA ASP A 114 18.41 -7.38 2.21
C ASP A 114 18.29 -5.86 2.00
N GLY A 115 17.33 -5.23 2.67
CA GLY A 115 17.11 -3.79 2.66
C GLY A 115 16.28 -3.26 1.49
N VAL A 116 16.15 -1.93 1.46
CA VAL A 116 15.22 -1.22 0.56
C VAL A 116 15.60 -1.37 -0.91
N ALA A 117 16.90 -1.34 -1.24
CA ALA A 117 17.35 -1.45 -2.63
C ALA A 117 16.95 -2.80 -3.26
N ALA A 118 17.12 -3.91 -2.52
CA ALA A 118 16.70 -5.23 -2.95
C ALA A 118 15.17 -5.33 -3.10
N ALA A 119 14.42 -4.73 -2.17
CA ALA A 119 12.96 -4.73 -2.22
C ALA A 119 12.42 -3.97 -3.43
N VAL A 120 12.98 -2.79 -3.73
CA VAL A 120 12.60 -2.00 -4.91
C VAL A 120 12.98 -2.74 -6.21
N ALA A 121 14.13 -3.42 -6.24
CA ALA A 121 14.53 -4.23 -7.40
C ALA A 121 13.55 -5.38 -7.66
N LEU A 122 13.15 -6.12 -6.61
CA LEU A 122 12.14 -7.16 -6.71
C LEU A 122 10.79 -6.60 -7.17
N ALA A 123 10.33 -5.50 -6.57
CA ALA A 123 9.07 -4.85 -6.93
C ALA A 123 9.06 -4.40 -8.39
N ARG A 124 10.18 -3.89 -8.92
CA ARG A 124 10.32 -3.55 -10.36
C ARG A 124 10.21 -4.77 -11.26
N THR A 125 10.82 -5.90 -10.89
CA THR A 125 10.69 -7.16 -11.63
C THR A 125 9.23 -7.62 -11.68
N ILE A 126 8.51 -7.54 -10.55
CA ILE A 126 7.07 -7.85 -10.47
C ILE A 126 6.25 -6.89 -11.33
N ALA A 127 6.55 -5.60 -11.27
CA ALA A 127 5.78 -4.54 -11.94
C ALA A 127 5.99 -4.48 -13.46
N GLY A 128 7.14 -4.95 -13.97
CA GLY A 128 7.52 -4.83 -15.37
C GLY A 128 7.57 -3.37 -15.83
N GLU A 129 6.73 -3.01 -16.80
CA GLU A 129 6.65 -1.65 -17.33
C GLU A 129 5.74 -0.71 -16.53
N ARG A 130 4.96 -1.23 -15.58
CA ARG A 130 4.06 -0.46 -14.72
C ARG A 130 4.77 0.08 -13.47
N ASN A 131 4.11 0.98 -12.75
CA ASN A 131 4.70 1.70 -11.63
C ASN A 131 4.73 0.86 -10.35
N VAL A 132 5.72 1.15 -9.51
CA VAL A 132 5.86 0.66 -8.13
C VAL A 132 5.52 1.81 -7.18
N ALA A 133 4.71 1.57 -6.16
CA ALA A 133 4.49 2.55 -5.09
C ALA A 133 5.25 2.18 -3.82
N VAL A 134 6.00 3.13 -3.26
CA VAL A 134 6.51 3.08 -1.90
C VAL A 134 5.44 3.68 -0.99
N THR A 135 4.93 2.86 -0.08
CA THR A 135 3.85 3.23 0.83
C THR A 135 4.41 3.91 2.08
N ALA A 136 3.64 4.83 2.63
CA ALA A 136 3.93 5.58 3.85
C ALA A 136 2.69 5.60 4.73
#